data_AF-A0A962ZK62-F1
#
_entry.id   AF-A0A962ZK62-F1
#
_cell.length_a   1.000
_cell.length_b   1.000
_cell.length_c   1.000
_cell.angle_alpha   90.00
_cell.angle_beta   90.00
_cell.angle_gamma   90.00
#
_symmetry.space_group_name_H-M   'P 1'
#
loop_
_entity.id
_entity.type
_entity.pdbx_description
1 polymer ?
#
loop_
_entity_poly.entity_id
_entity_poly.type
_entity_poly.pdbx_seq_one_letter_code
_entity_poly.pdbx_strand_id
1 'polypeptide(L)'
;MRTAAFLLLTLLLSSVAATAQDVRYISDKQYIPLRSGAGNDYRIVHRGLPSGTRLTVARTSEDGVWSEITTDGGTSGWLRAQYLMKELPAQRKLEAAEERAASAEAKFAELQAAIETLRGERVELRDQFDSSSSELDSVVQQLAHLKQVSGKALQLDADNRRLVEENENLRAEADMLEAENQRLNDKLRSEDFINGALAVLLGVIVALVVPRLVPRKRKSSSWA
;
A
#
# COMPACT_ATOMS: atom_id res chain seq x y z
N MET A 1 -93.39 4.11 25.94
CA MET A 1 -91.92 4.00 25.92
C MET A 1 -91.40 2.58 25.67
N ARG A 2 -92.07 1.51 26.12
CA ARG A 2 -91.63 0.11 25.92
C ARG A 2 -91.65 -0.38 24.46
N THR A 3 -92.60 0.08 23.66
CA THR A 3 -92.76 -0.30 22.24
C THR A 3 -91.71 0.36 21.33
N ALA A 4 -91.32 1.60 21.63
CA ALA A 4 -90.26 2.31 20.92
C ALA A 4 -88.88 1.66 21.14
N ALA A 5 -88.60 1.16 22.36
CA ALA A 5 -87.37 0.44 22.66
C ALA A 5 -87.28 -0.91 21.92
N PHE A 6 -88.41 -1.61 21.75
CA PHE A 6 -88.45 -2.87 20.99
C PHE A 6 -88.22 -2.66 19.49
N LEU A 7 -88.81 -1.61 18.91
CA LEU A 7 -88.60 -1.24 17.51
C LEU A 7 -87.15 -0.80 17.23
N LEU A 8 -86.52 -0.08 18.16
CA LEU A 8 -85.12 0.33 18.04
C LEU A 8 -84.16 -0.87 18.16
N LEU A 9 -84.47 -1.84 19.03
CA LEU A 9 -83.69 -3.06 19.20
C LEU A 9 -83.78 -3.98 17.97
N THR A 10 -84.97 -4.10 17.35
CA THR A 10 -85.13 -4.87 16.11
C THR A 10 -84.40 -4.23 14.94
N LEU A 11 -84.35 -2.90 14.86
CA LEU A 11 -83.66 -2.17 13.79
C LEU A 11 -82.13 -2.28 13.90
N LEU A 12 -81.59 -2.31 15.13
CA LEU A 12 -80.15 -2.53 15.40
C LEU A 12 -79.69 -3.97 15.10
N LEU A 13 -80.56 -4.98 15.24
CA LEU A 13 -80.20 -6.38 14.94
C LEU A 13 -80.18 -6.66 13.43
N SER A 14 -80.97 -5.94 12.63
CA SER A 14 -80.98 -6.08 11.17
C SER A 14 -79.77 -5.47 10.45
N SER A 15 -78.99 -4.60 11.10
CA SER A 15 -77.82 -3.94 10.49
C SER A 15 -76.52 -4.74 10.56
N VAL A 16 -76.49 -5.93 11.18
CA VAL A 16 -75.26 -6.73 11.38
C VAL A 16 -75.12 -7.89 10.39
N ALA A 17 -76.02 -8.03 9.41
CA ALA A 17 -75.83 -8.94 8.29
C ALA A 17 -74.90 -8.29 7.23
N ALA A 18 -73.67 -7.96 7.62
CA ALA A 18 -72.61 -7.71 6.67
C ALA A 18 -72.31 -9.05 5.97
N THR A 19 -72.83 -9.24 4.76
CA THR A 19 -72.46 -10.36 3.92
C THR A 19 -70.98 -10.20 3.59
N ALA A 20 -70.10 -10.90 4.33
CA ALA A 20 -68.71 -11.04 3.95
C ALA A 20 -68.67 -11.63 2.54
N GLN A 21 -68.22 -10.84 1.57
CA GLN A 21 -68.01 -11.31 0.20
C GLN A 21 -66.88 -12.33 0.26
N ASP A 22 -67.24 -13.62 0.16
CA ASP A 22 -66.30 -14.73 0.09
C ASP A 22 -65.64 -14.74 -1.29
N VAL A 23 -64.61 -13.89 -1.44
CA VAL A 23 -63.82 -13.79 -2.67
C VAL A 23 -62.97 -15.04 -2.78
N ARG A 24 -63.37 -15.93 -3.68
CA ARG A 24 -62.66 -17.16 -4.00
C ARG A 24 -62.02 -17.03 -5.39
N TYR A 25 -60.83 -17.59 -5.52
CA TYR A 25 -60.11 -17.66 -6.79
C TYR A 25 -60.23 -19.06 -7.38
N ILE A 26 -60.29 -19.16 -8.70
CA ILE A 26 -60.20 -20.44 -9.40
C ILE A 26 -58.75 -20.92 -9.28
N SER A 27 -58.56 -22.20 -8.98
CA SER A 27 -57.23 -22.81 -8.92
C SER A 27 -56.57 -22.80 -10.30
N ASP A 28 -55.37 -22.24 -10.40
CA ASP A 28 -54.54 -22.27 -11.62
C ASP A 28 -54.17 -23.69 -12.06
N LYS A 29 -54.15 -24.62 -11.10
CA LYS A 29 -53.87 -26.03 -11.36
C LYS A 29 -55.15 -26.75 -11.77
N GLN A 30 -55.23 -27.10 -13.05
CA GLN A 30 -56.28 -27.93 -13.62
C GLN A 30 -55.74 -29.34 -13.85
N TYR A 31 -56.58 -30.33 -13.58
CA TYR A 31 -56.28 -31.73 -13.84
C TYR A 31 -57.04 -32.18 -15.08
N ILE A 32 -56.30 -32.50 -16.15
CA ILE A 32 -56.88 -32.89 -17.42
C ILE A 32 -56.89 -34.43 -17.52
N PRO A 33 -58.05 -35.07 -17.70
CA PRO A 33 -58.11 -36.51 -17.84
C PRO A 33 -57.63 -36.93 -19.23
N LEU A 34 -56.85 -38.02 -19.27
CA LEU A 34 -56.45 -38.69 -20.50
C LEU A 34 -57.41 -39.85 -20.77
N ARG A 35 -57.88 -39.99 -22.01
CA ARG A 35 -58.87 -40.99 -22.41
C ARG A 35 -58.30 -42.00 -23.39
N SER A 36 -58.95 -43.16 -23.53
CA SER A 36 -58.51 -44.20 -24.46
C SER A 36 -58.85 -43.91 -25.94
N GLY A 37 -59.68 -42.90 -26.22
CA GLY A 37 -60.10 -42.52 -27.57
C GLY A 37 -60.57 -41.07 -27.67
N ALA A 38 -60.75 -40.58 -28.89
CA ALA A 38 -61.14 -39.22 -29.23
C ALA A 38 -62.63 -38.96 -28.94
N GLY A 39 -62.99 -38.77 -27.67
CA GLY A 39 -64.37 -38.51 -27.27
C GLY A 39 -64.59 -38.55 -25.76
N ASN A 40 -65.70 -37.98 -25.30
CA ASN A 40 -66.04 -37.96 -23.87
C ASN A 40 -66.51 -39.32 -23.35
N ASP A 41 -67.00 -40.20 -24.21
CA ASP A 41 -67.54 -41.52 -23.84
C ASP A 41 -66.45 -42.59 -23.65
N TYR A 42 -65.22 -42.28 -24.04
CA TYR A 42 -64.08 -43.19 -23.88
C TYR A 42 -63.59 -43.24 -22.43
N ARG A 43 -63.15 -44.43 -22.02
CA ARG A 43 -62.61 -44.70 -20.68
C ARG A 43 -61.44 -43.78 -20.36
N ILE A 44 -61.44 -43.23 -19.14
CA ILE A 44 -60.33 -42.46 -18.62
C ILE A 44 -59.17 -43.42 -18.31
N VAL A 45 -58.03 -43.22 -18.98
CA VAL A 45 -56.78 -43.97 -18.80
C VAL A 45 -55.92 -43.31 -17.73
N HIS A 46 -55.97 -41.97 -17.61
CA HIS A 46 -55.29 -41.23 -16.55
C HIS A 46 -56.20 -40.13 -16.00
N ARG A 47 -56.33 -40.05 -14.67
CA ARG A 47 -57.36 -39.22 -14.02
C ARG A 47 -57.00 -37.74 -13.82
N GLY A 48 -55.75 -37.35 -14.06
CA GLY A 48 -55.39 -35.95 -13.90
C GLY A 48 -53.94 -35.67 -14.24
N LEU A 49 -53.67 -35.33 -15.49
CA LEU A 49 -52.41 -34.70 -15.85
C LEU A 49 -52.43 -33.25 -15.33
N PRO A 50 -51.46 -32.83 -14.51
CA PRO A 50 -51.40 -31.46 -14.04
C PRO A 50 -51.09 -30.48 -15.18
N SER A 51 -51.60 -29.26 -15.09
CA SER A 51 -51.21 -28.13 -15.96
C SER A 51 -49.67 -28.03 -16.06
N GLY A 52 -49.16 -27.85 -17.27
CA GLY A 52 -47.72 -27.72 -17.53
C GLY A 52 -46.94 -29.04 -17.62
N THR A 53 -47.62 -30.19 -17.57
CA THR A 53 -46.99 -31.48 -17.93
C THR A 53 -46.46 -31.40 -19.37
N ARG A 54 -45.21 -31.81 -19.59
CA ARG A 54 -44.65 -31.94 -20.93
C ARG A 54 -45.27 -33.14 -21.64
N LEU A 55 -45.73 -32.93 -22.87
CA LEU A 55 -46.41 -33.95 -23.66
C LEU A 55 -45.84 -33.94 -25.09
N THR A 56 -45.82 -35.11 -25.71
CA THR A 56 -45.56 -35.25 -27.14
C THR A 56 -46.87 -35.53 -27.85
N VAL A 57 -47.20 -34.74 -28.89
CA VAL A 57 -48.43 -34.92 -29.67
C VAL A 57 -48.13 -35.84 -30.85
N ALA A 58 -48.85 -36.95 -30.96
CA ALA A 58 -48.68 -37.92 -32.05
C ALA A 58 -49.57 -37.58 -33.26
N ARG A 59 -50.86 -37.36 -33.02
CA ARG A 59 -51.83 -36.96 -34.06
C ARG A 59 -53.01 -36.21 -33.45
N THR A 60 -53.75 -35.52 -34.31
CA THR A 60 -55.00 -34.85 -33.98
C THR A 60 -56.14 -35.53 -34.73
N SER A 61 -57.30 -35.63 -34.08
CA SER A 61 -58.54 -36.12 -34.67
C SER A 61 -58.96 -35.24 -35.86
N GLU A 62 -59.73 -35.81 -36.79
CA GLU A 62 -60.18 -35.12 -38.01
C GLU A 62 -60.99 -33.85 -37.72
N ASP A 63 -61.73 -33.85 -36.60
CA ASP A 63 -62.49 -32.70 -36.11
C ASP A 63 -61.64 -31.62 -35.43
N GLY A 64 -60.34 -31.88 -35.20
CA GLY A 64 -59.43 -30.97 -34.50
C GLY A 64 -59.65 -30.86 -32.99
N VAL A 65 -60.65 -31.56 -32.42
CA VAL A 65 -61.07 -31.38 -31.02
C VAL A 65 -60.19 -32.17 -30.06
N TRP A 66 -59.68 -33.32 -30.51
CA TRP A 66 -58.90 -34.25 -29.70
C TRP A 66 -57.50 -34.46 -30.28
N SER A 67 -56.52 -34.64 -29.41
CA SER A 67 -55.16 -35.00 -29.79
C SER A 67 -54.69 -36.20 -28.99
N GLU A 68 -54.08 -37.14 -29.69
CA GLU A 68 -53.38 -38.27 -29.09
C GLU A 68 -52.01 -37.80 -28.63
N ILE A 69 -51.72 -38.00 -27.35
CA ILE A 69 -50.48 -37.59 -26.72
C ILE A 69 -49.79 -38.76 -26.05
N THR A 70 -48.51 -38.59 -25.80
CA THR A 70 -47.69 -39.46 -24.96
C THR A 70 -46.97 -38.62 -23.93
N THR A 71 -47.14 -38.97 -22.66
CA THR A 71 -46.40 -38.41 -21.52
C THR A 71 -44.97 -38.94 -21.49
N ASP A 72 -44.04 -38.23 -20.86
CA ASP A 72 -42.66 -38.70 -20.65
C ASP A 72 -42.60 -40.04 -19.87
N GLY A 73 -43.61 -40.30 -19.04
CA GLY A 73 -43.79 -41.58 -18.33
C GLY A 73 -44.32 -42.73 -19.19
N GLY A 74 -44.42 -42.57 -20.51
CA GLY A 74 -44.83 -43.60 -21.46
C GLY A 74 -46.34 -43.86 -21.53
N THR A 75 -47.16 -43.13 -20.76
CA THR A 75 -48.62 -43.26 -20.85
C THR A 75 -49.14 -42.49 -22.06
N SER A 76 -49.89 -43.17 -22.94
CA SER A 76 -50.51 -42.60 -24.14
C SER A 76 -52.04 -42.58 -24.05
N GLY A 77 -52.65 -41.62 -24.74
CA GLY A 77 -54.09 -41.50 -24.86
C GLY A 77 -54.51 -40.16 -25.44
N TRP A 78 -55.81 -39.90 -25.42
CA TRP A 78 -56.44 -38.75 -26.06
C TRP A 78 -56.87 -37.70 -25.03
N LEU A 79 -56.56 -36.43 -25.31
CA LEU A 79 -57.04 -35.28 -24.56
C LEU A 79 -57.52 -34.18 -25.50
N ARG A 80 -58.27 -33.20 -24.98
CA ARG A 80 -58.79 -32.10 -25.81
C ARG A 80 -57.68 -31.14 -26.23
N ALA A 81 -57.59 -30.86 -27.53
CA ALA A 81 -56.56 -30.02 -28.12
C ALA A 81 -56.53 -28.59 -27.53
N GLN A 82 -57.67 -28.07 -27.05
CA GLN A 82 -57.78 -26.75 -26.41
C GLN A 82 -56.87 -26.57 -25.18
N TYR A 83 -56.44 -27.67 -24.55
CA TYR A 83 -55.55 -27.62 -23.39
C TYR A 83 -54.07 -27.72 -23.76
N LEU A 84 -53.77 -27.96 -25.04
CA LEU A 84 -52.40 -28.02 -25.54
C LEU A 84 -51.95 -26.62 -25.92
N MET A 85 -50.81 -26.22 -25.38
CA MET A 85 -50.12 -24.99 -25.73
C MET A 85 -48.73 -25.32 -26.24
N LYS A 86 -48.26 -24.58 -27.24
CA LYS A 86 -46.89 -24.71 -27.77
C LYS A 86 -45.85 -24.10 -26.84
N GLU A 87 -46.25 -23.07 -26.10
CA GLU A 87 -45.36 -22.36 -25.18
C GLU A 87 -45.48 -22.88 -23.75
N LEU A 88 -44.42 -22.65 -22.97
CA LEU A 88 -44.40 -22.96 -21.54
C LEU A 88 -45.49 -22.16 -20.81
N PRO A 89 -46.25 -22.77 -19.87
CA PRO A 89 -47.28 -22.06 -19.12
C PRO A 89 -46.73 -20.87 -18.35
N ALA A 90 -47.57 -19.84 -18.17
CA ALA A 90 -47.19 -18.60 -17.48
C ALA A 90 -46.61 -18.84 -16.08
N GLN A 91 -47.17 -19.77 -15.30
CA GLN A 91 -46.65 -20.14 -13.98
C GLN A 91 -45.19 -20.63 -14.02
N ARG A 92 -44.85 -21.49 -14.99
CA ARG A 92 -43.46 -21.97 -15.17
C ARG A 92 -42.52 -20.87 -15.65
N LYS A 93 -43.02 -19.93 -16.45
CA LYS A 93 -42.26 -18.73 -16.86
C LYS A 93 -42.00 -17.82 -15.65
N LEU A 94 -42.98 -17.64 -14.76
CA LEU A 94 -42.86 -16.84 -13.54
C LEU A 94 -41.87 -17.47 -12.56
N GLU A 95 -42.02 -18.76 -12.23
CA GLU A 95 -41.07 -19.50 -11.38
C GLU A 95 -39.62 -19.33 -11.89
N ALA A 96 -39.41 -19.56 -13.19
CA ALA A 96 -38.09 -19.40 -13.79
C ALA A 96 -37.61 -17.94 -13.84
N ALA A 97 -38.50 -16.95 -13.80
CA ALA A 97 -38.14 -15.53 -13.73
C ALA A 97 -37.75 -15.15 -12.30
N GLU A 98 -38.49 -15.63 -11.30
CA GLU A 98 -38.19 -15.44 -9.87
C GLU A 98 -36.86 -16.10 -9.49
N GLU A 99 -36.61 -17.33 -9.93
CA GLU A 99 -35.32 -18.01 -9.74
C GLU A 99 -34.16 -17.22 -10.36
N ARG A 100 -34.36 -16.69 -11.58
CA ARG A 100 -33.34 -15.83 -12.23
C ARG A 100 -33.12 -14.54 -11.45
N ALA A 101 -34.18 -13.88 -11.00
CA ALA A 101 -34.09 -12.66 -10.20
C ALA A 101 -33.33 -12.92 -8.90
N ALA A 102 -33.69 -13.97 -8.15
CA ALA A 102 -32.99 -14.36 -6.93
C ALA A 102 -31.50 -14.66 -7.18
N SER A 103 -31.17 -15.37 -8.26
CA SER A 103 -29.76 -15.64 -8.61
C SER A 103 -29.00 -14.37 -9.04
N ALA A 104 -29.67 -13.42 -9.68
CA ALA A 104 -29.09 -12.15 -10.09
C ALA A 104 -28.83 -11.25 -8.88
N GLU A 105 -29.76 -11.20 -7.93
CA GLU A 105 -29.59 -10.49 -6.65
C GLU A 105 -28.43 -11.07 -5.84
N ALA A 106 -28.34 -12.40 -5.75
CA ALA A 106 -27.23 -13.07 -5.07
C ALA A 106 -25.87 -12.72 -5.70
N LYS A 107 -25.77 -12.79 -7.04
CA LYS A 107 -24.56 -12.40 -7.77
C LYS A 107 -24.23 -10.92 -7.61
N PHE A 108 -25.23 -10.06 -7.57
CA PHE A 108 -25.02 -8.63 -7.37
C PHE A 108 -24.45 -8.35 -5.98
N ALA A 109 -24.98 -8.99 -4.94
CA ALA A 109 -24.44 -8.89 -3.58
C ALA A 109 -23.00 -9.43 -3.49
N GLU A 110 -22.71 -10.56 -4.14
CA GLU A 110 -21.36 -11.13 -4.22
C GLU A 110 -20.38 -10.19 -4.92
N LEU A 111 -20.77 -9.63 -6.08
CA LEU A 111 -19.94 -8.69 -6.83
C LEU A 111 -19.72 -7.39 -6.06
N GLN A 112 -20.72 -6.88 -5.33
CA GLN A 112 -20.55 -5.71 -4.47
C GLN A 112 -19.55 -5.99 -3.35
N ALA A 113 -19.65 -7.14 -2.67
CA ALA A 113 -18.70 -7.53 -1.66
C ALA A 113 -17.27 -7.67 -2.24
N ALA A 114 -17.13 -8.28 -3.42
CA ALA A 114 -15.85 -8.40 -4.11
C ALA A 114 -15.25 -7.04 -4.47
N ILE A 115 -16.06 -6.07 -4.91
CA ILE A 115 -15.59 -4.71 -5.21
C ILE A 115 -15.06 -4.02 -3.96
N GLU A 116 -15.74 -4.15 -2.82
CA GLU A 116 -15.28 -3.55 -1.56
C GLU A 116 -13.98 -4.20 -1.07
N THR A 117 -13.87 -5.53 -1.15
CA THR A 117 -12.61 -6.24 -0.83
C THR A 117 -11.47 -5.79 -1.74
N LEU A 118 -11.67 -5.78 -3.06
CA LEU A 118 -10.64 -5.36 -4.02
C LEU A 118 -10.24 -3.89 -3.86
N ARG A 119 -11.18 -3.02 -3.43
CA ARG A 119 -10.86 -1.63 -3.06
C ARG A 119 -9.97 -1.57 -1.83
N GLY A 120 -10.28 -2.36 -0.80
CA GLY A 120 -9.45 -2.48 0.40
C GLY A 120 -8.03 -2.96 0.07
N GLU A 121 -7.91 -4.06 -0.67
CA GLU A 121 -6.63 -4.61 -1.11
C GLU A 121 -5.82 -3.61 -1.95
N ARG A 122 -6.47 -2.83 -2.83
CA ARG A 122 -5.80 -1.79 -3.61
C ARG A 122 -5.19 -0.71 -2.71
N VAL A 123 -5.93 -0.25 -1.69
CA VAL A 123 -5.42 0.77 -0.76
C VAL A 123 -4.24 0.22 0.01
N GLU A 124 -4.35 -0.99 0.56
CA GLU A 124 -3.25 -1.62 1.29
C GLU A 124 -2.01 -1.81 0.42
N LEU A 125 -2.17 -2.33 -0.80
CA LEU A 125 -1.06 -2.53 -1.73
C LEU A 125 -0.42 -1.20 -2.15
N ARG A 126 -1.22 -0.14 -2.24
CA ARG A 126 -0.73 1.21 -2.52
C ARG A 126 0.10 1.76 -1.36
N ASP A 127 -0.36 1.59 -0.13
CA ASP A 127 0.35 2.02 1.07
C ASP A 127 1.68 1.27 1.23
N GLN A 128 1.67 -0.05 0.98
CA GLN A 128 2.90 -0.86 0.96
C GLN A 128 3.88 -0.37 -0.11
N PHE A 129 3.39 -0.08 -1.31
CA PHE A 129 4.22 0.43 -2.40
C PHE A 129 4.86 1.78 -2.05
N ASP A 130 4.08 2.72 -1.50
CA ASP A 130 4.57 4.04 -1.12
C ASP A 130 5.58 3.94 0.04
N SER A 131 5.36 3.03 1.00
CA SER A 131 6.32 2.73 2.08
C SER A 131 7.63 2.14 1.53
N SER A 132 7.56 1.12 0.68
CA SER A 132 8.76 0.50 0.08
C SER A 132 9.52 1.48 -0.82
N SER A 133 8.81 2.36 -1.54
CA SER A 133 9.45 3.42 -2.33
C SER A 133 10.21 4.40 -1.44
N SER A 134 9.60 4.84 -0.33
CA SER A 134 10.27 5.73 0.63
C SER A 134 11.47 5.07 1.31
N GLU A 135 11.38 3.77 1.62
CA GLU A 135 12.50 3.01 2.18
C GLU A 135 13.64 2.89 1.17
N LEU A 136 13.33 2.62 -0.11
CA LEU A 136 14.31 2.57 -1.18
C LEU A 136 15.05 3.91 -1.32
N ASP A 137 14.32 5.03 -1.32
CA ASP A 137 14.93 6.36 -1.39
C ASP A 137 15.86 6.65 -0.19
N SER A 138 15.44 6.27 1.01
CA SER A 138 16.27 6.37 2.22
C SER A 138 17.55 5.54 2.11
N VAL A 139 17.44 4.27 1.67
CA VAL A 139 18.60 3.39 1.48
C VAL A 139 19.54 3.92 0.42
N VAL A 140 19.02 4.46 -0.69
CA VAL A 140 19.82 5.09 -1.74
C VAL A 140 20.59 6.30 -1.19
N GLN A 141 19.93 7.16 -0.41
CA GLN A 141 20.58 8.32 0.23
C GLN A 141 21.65 7.89 1.25
N GLN A 142 21.38 6.88 2.07
CA GLN A 142 22.34 6.34 3.03
C GLN A 142 23.57 5.76 2.32
N LEU A 143 23.37 5.04 1.22
CA LEU A 143 24.45 4.46 0.43
C LEU A 143 25.30 5.56 -0.24
N ALA A 144 24.67 6.62 -0.76
CA ALA A 144 25.37 7.78 -1.29
C ALA A 144 26.19 8.50 -0.20
N HIS A 145 25.61 8.71 0.97
CA HIS A 145 26.29 9.29 2.12
C HIS A 145 27.48 8.44 2.58
N LEU A 146 27.30 7.13 2.70
CA LEU A 146 28.36 6.20 3.09
C LEU A 146 29.53 6.24 2.10
N LYS A 147 29.25 6.25 0.79
CA LYS A 147 30.29 6.40 -0.23
C LYS A 147 31.06 7.71 -0.08
N GLN A 148 30.37 8.81 0.19
CA GLN A 148 30.99 10.12 0.40
C GLN A 148 31.87 10.15 1.66
N VAL A 149 31.38 9.61 2.79
CA VAL A 149 32.13 9.55 4.05
C VAL A 149 33.36 8.66 3.90
N SER A 150 33.23 7.49 3.27
CA SER A 150 34.36 6.61 2.99
C SER A 150 35.42 7.28 2.12
N GLY A 151 35.00 8.08 1.12
CA GLY A 151 35.92 8.90 0.33
C GLY A 151 36.67 9.95 1.17
N LYS A 152 35.96 10.66 2.05
CA LYS A 152 36.57 11.63 2.98
C LYS A 152 37.53 10.99 3.97
N ALA A 153 37.25 9.78 4.45
CA ALA A 153 38.13 9.07 5.37
C ALA A 153 39.48 8.72 4.73
N LEU A 154 39.47 8.29 3.46
CA LEU A 154 40.70 8.04 2.70
C LEU A 154 41.50 9.32 2.45
N GLN A 155 40.82 10.42 2.11
CA GLN A 155 41.45 11.72 1.94
C GLN A 155 42.07 12.23 3.25
N LEU A 156 41.36 12.07 4.37
CA LEU A 156 41.85 12.45 5.69
C LEU A 156 43.10 11.65 6.11
N ASP A 157 43.17 10.35 5.81
CA ASP A 157 44.38 9.54 6.06
C ASP A 157 45.58 10.06 5.25
N ALA A 158 45.37 10.37 3.97
CA ALA A 158 46.42 10.92 3.11
C ALA A 158 46.90 12.29 3.60
N ASP A 159 45.97 13.19 3.99
CA ASP A 159 46.30 14.51 4.52
C ASP A 159 47.02 14.41 5.87
N ASN A 160 46.60 13.49 6.75
CA ASN A 160 47.26 13.28 8.04
C ASN A 160 48.71 12.78 7.86
N ARG A 161 48.94 11.80 6.97
CA ARG A 161 50.31 11.35 6.63
C ARG A 161 51.17 12.49 6.12
N ARG A 162 50.63 13.31 5.21
CA ARG A 162 51.32 14.48 4.67
C ARG A 162 51.63 15.50 5.75
N LEU A 163 50.68 15.81 6.64
CA LEU A 163 50.89 16.76 7.74
C LEU A 163 51.92 16.25 8.75
N VAL A 164 51.98 14.94 8.98
CA VAL A 164 53.03 14.32 9.82
C VAL A 164 54.40 14.50 9.15
N GLU A 165 54.50 14.21 7.85
CA GLU A 165 55.74 14.41 7.08
C GLU A 165 56.18 15.89 7.05
N GLU A 166 55.25 16.83 6.83
CA GLU A 166 55.53 18.27 6.91
C GLU A 166 55.95 18.70 8.31
N ASN A 167 55.35 18.14 9.37
CA ASN A 167 55.78 18.41 10.75
C ASN A 167 57.19 17.89 11.04
N GLU A 168 57.53 16.69 10.56
CA GLU A 168 58.87 16.13 10.73
C GLU A 168 59.91 16.98 9.98
N ASN A 169 59.61 17.40 8.74
CA ASN A 169 60.47 18.27 7.96
C ASN A 169 60.67 19.64 8.62
N LEU A 170 59.60 20.30 9.09
CA LEU A 170 59.70 21.58 9.79
C LEU A 170 60.48 21.47 11.11
N ARG A 171 60.35 20.36 11.83
CA ARG A 171 61.15 20.11 13.04
C ARG A 171 62.63 19.94 12.69
N ALA A 172 62.95 19.17 11.65
CA ALA A 172 64.32 19.01 11.19
C ALA A 172 64.93 20.34 10.72
N GLU A 173 64.14 21.19 10.06
CA GLU A 173 64.56 22.54 9.65
C GLU A 173 64.78 23.46 10.86
N ALA A 174 63.90 23.41 11.87
CA ALA A 174 64.07 24.16 13.11
C ALA A 174 65.34 23.71 13.87
N ASP A 175 65.56 22.41 14.01
CA ASP A 175 66.76 21.85 14.65
C ASP A 175 68.03 22.25 13.90
N MET A 176 67.99 22.23 12.55
CA MET A 176 69.11 22.68 11.72
C MET A 176 69.40 24.17 11.90
N LEU A 177 68.38 25.02 11.84
CA LEU A 177 68.53 26.47 12.02
C LEU A 177 69.01 26.81 13.43
N GLU A 178 68.53 26.10 14.45
CA GLU A 178 69.00 26.28 15.83
C GLU A 178 70.48 25.88 15.97
N ALA A 179 70.88 24.75 15.39
CA ALA A 179 72.28 24.33 15.37
C ALA A 179 73.18 25.32 14.60
N GLU A 180 72.70 25.88 13.49
CA GLU A 180 73.42 26.91 12.73
C GLU A 180 73.54 28.22 13.53
N ASN A 181 72.47 28.62 14.24
CA ASN A 181 72.47 29.80 15.09
C ASN A 181 73.45 29.64 16.27
N GLN A 182 73.42 28.49 16.96
CA GLN A 182 74.37 28.16 18.02
C GLN A 182 75.82 28.19 17.51
N ARG A 183 76.08 27.56 16.37
CA ARG A 183 77.41 27.56 15.73
C ARG A 183 77.90 28.97 15.37
N LEU A 184 77.04 29.81 14.81
CA LEU A 184 77.36 31.20 14.49
C LEU A 184 77.66 32.00 15.76
N ASN A 185 76.86 31.81 16.81
CA ASN A 185 77.06 32.48 18.09
C ASN A 185 78.37 32.05 18.77
N ASP A 186 78.71 30.75 18.75
CA ASP A 186 79.98 30.24 19.25
C ASP A 186 81.19 30.80 18.48
N LYS A 187 81.06 30.96 17.15
CA LYS A 187 82.08 31.59 16.32
C LYS A 187 82.27 33.07 16.68
N LEU A 188 81.18 33.83 16.83
CA LEU A 188 81.22 35.24 17.24
C LEU A 188 81.83 35.39 18.64
N ARG A 189 81.42 34.56 19.61
CA ARG A 189 81.96 34.58 20.96
C ARG A 189 83.44 34.24 21.02
N SER A 190 83.90 33.32 20.17
CA SER A 190 85.32 33.00 20.00
C SER A 190 86.10 34.18 19.42
N GLU A 191 85.59 34.84 18.38
CA GLU A 191 86.21 36.03 17.78
C GLU A 191 86.27 37.20 18.79
N ASP A 192 85.21 37.45 19.54
CA ASP A 192 85.17 38.46 20.60
C ASP A 192 86.18 38.17 21.72
N PHE A 193 86.32 36.91 22.12
CA PHE A 193 87.32 36.49 23.11
C PHE A 193 88.75 36.71 22.59
N ILE A 194 89.03 36.35 21.33
CA ILE A 194 90.35 36.57 20.71
C ILE A 194 90.65 38.07 20.60
N ASN A 195 89.70 38.88 20.13
CA ASN A 195 89.85 40.33 20.02
C ASN A 195 90.05 40.97 21.41
N GLY A 196 89.30 40.53 22.42
CA GLY A 196 89.47 40.96 23.80
C GLY A 196 90.83 40.58 24.38
N ALA A 197 91.29 39.34 24.17
CA ALA A 197 92.60 38.87 24.60
C ALA A 197 93.74 39.64 23.92
N LEU A 198 93.64 39.90 22.60
CA LEU A 198 94.59 40.74 21.87
C LEU A 198 94.62 42.18 22.38
N ALA A 199 93.45 42.77 22.66
CA ALA A 199 93.36 44.13 23.21
C ALA A 199 94.02 44.24 24.60
N VAL A 200 93.82 43.24 25.48
CA VAL A 200 94.49 43.19 26.79
C VAL A 200 96.00 43.04 26.64
N LEU A 201 96.46 42.15 25.76
CA LEU A 201 97.90 41.93 25.51
C LEU A 201 98.57 43.20 24.97
N LEU A 202 97.94 43.89 24.02
CA LEU A 202 98.36 45.23 23.56
C LEU A 202 98.39 46.25 24.70
N GLY A 203 97.36 46.29 25.54
CA GLY A 203 97.31 47.16 26.72
C GLY A 203 98.48 46.92 27.69
N VAL A 204 98.84 45.66 27.93
CA VAL A 204 99.98 45.27 28.77
C VAL A 204 101.32 45.70 28.12
N ILE A 205 101.49 45.48 26.81
CA ILE A 205 102.68 45.93 26.08
C ILE A 205 102.83 47.45 26.17
N VAL A 206 101.75 48.20 25.90
CA VAL A 206 101.74 49.66 26.01
C VAL A 206 102.09 50.10 27.44
N ALA A 207 101.49 49.48 28.46
CA ALA A 207 101.77 49.80 29.86
C ALA A 207 103.23 49.52 30.29
N LEU A 208 103.90 48.52 29.71
CA LEU A 208 105.31 48.23 29.99
C LEU A 208 106.30 49.07 29.17
N VAL A 209 105.97 49.36 27.91
CA VAL A 209 106.87 50.02 26.96
C VAL A 209 106.80 51.55 27.07
N VAL A 210 105.60 52.13 27.27
CA VAL A 210 105.41 53.59 27.35
C VAL A 210 106.21 54.22 28.50
N PRO A 211 106.24 53.69 29.74
CA PRO A 211 107.05 54.28 30.82
C PRO A 211 108.54 54.29 30.53
N ARG A 212 109.01 53.42 29.63
CA ARG A 212 110.42 53.25 29.29
C ARG A 212 110.90 54.18 28.17
N LEU A 213 109.96 54.71 27.36
CA LEU A 213 110.25 55.60 26.22
C LEU A 213 109.92 57.06 26.49
N VAL A 214 109.26 57.40 27.60
CA VAL A 214 109.01 58.79 27.99
C VAL A 214 110.26 59.38 28.67
N PRO A 215 110.98 60.34 28.05
CA PRO A 215 112.13 60.98 28.68
C PRO A 215 111.68 61.81 29.90
N ARG A 216 112.22 61.47 31.08
CA ARG A 216 112.01 62.23 32.32
C ARG A 216 112.52 63.67 32.14
N LYS A 217 111.60 64.64 32.07
CA LYS A 217 111.94 66.06 32.22
C LYS A 217 112.49 66.29 33.63
N ARG A 218 113.75 66.70 33.71
CA ARG A 218 114.42 67.18 34.93
C ARG A 218 113.70 68.44 35.44
N LYS A 219 113.20 68.41 36.68
CA LYS A 219 112.82 69.63 37.40
C LYS A 219 114.05 70.12 38.16
N SER A 220 114.52 71.31 37.80
CA SER A 220 115.49 72.08 38.58
C SER A 220 114.80 72.81 39.74
N SER A 221 115.50 72.77 40.87
CA SER A 221 115.38 73.49 42.13
C SER A 221 114.74 74.89 42.16
N SER A 222 114.08 75.20 43.28
CA SER A 222 114.43 76.36 44.12
C SER A 222 113.93 76.19 45.57
N TRP A 223 114.89 76.20 46.51
CA TRP A 223 114.92 76.78 47.88
C TRP A 223 113.60 77.00 48.67
N ALA A 224 113.50 76.37 49.84
CA ALA A 224 113.44 76.97 51.19
C ALA A 224 113.61 75.87 52.25
#